data_AF-A0A7V3XF84-F1
#
_entry.id   AF-A0A7V3XF84-F1
#
_cell.length_a   1.000
_cell.length_b   1.000
_cell.length_c   1.000
_cell.angle_alpha   90.00
_cell.angle_beta   90.00
_cell.angle_gamma   90.00
#
_symmetry.space_group_name_H-M   'P 1'
#
loop_
_entity.id
_entity.type
_entity.pdbx_description
1 polymer ?
#
loop_
_entity_poly.entity_id
_entity_poly.type
_entity_poly.pdbx_seq_one_letter_code
_entity_poly.pdbx_strand_id
1 'polypeptide(L)'
;MSRKIKILVLGSLLLNVLLIGVSLGHVSHRLGNDRFNRRPVPEFVAQLPEDKEKLFFETMERVRSENRDIYRQIKEARERSISILTAPEFDEDAYQAEIGKLHELYGLMKQRLANATIGLAKQFNQEERKALANYLRRPPSPPPGAKPNPGRPEVSRPQE
;
A
#
# COMPACT_ATOMS: atom_id res chain seq x y z
N MET A 1 -16.50 4.93 46.32
CA MET A 1 -17.07 3.98 45.32
C MET A 1 -16.51 2.58 45.53
N SER A 2 -17.38 1.58 45.64
CA SER A 2 -17.02 0.17 45.83
C SER A 2 -16.18 -0.37 44.67
N ARG A 3 -15.17 -1.21 44.97
CA ARG A 3 -14.30 -1.85 43.95
C ARG A 3 -15.11 -2.61 42.90
N LYS A 4 -16.25 -3.19 43.30
CA LYS A 4 -17.17 -3.91 42.40
C LYS A 4 -17.78 -2.99 41.33
N ILE A 5 -18.12 -1.75 41.69
CA ILE A 5 -18.66 -0.75 40.76
C ILE A 5 -17.59 -0.31 39.76
N LYS A 6 -16.34 -0.13 40.21
CA LYS A 6 -15.22 0.20 39.31
C LYS A 6 -14.94 -0.91 38.30
N ILE A 7 -14.97 -2.18 38.73
CA ILE A 7 -14.76 -3.33 37.84
C ILE A 7 -15.88 -3.43 36.79
N LEU A 8 -17.14 -3.22 37.20
CA LEU A 8 -18.28 -3.25 36.27
C LEU A 8 -18.22 -2.11 35.24
N VAL A 9 -17.83 -0.90 35.67
CA VAL A 9 -17.67 0.25 34.76
C VAL A 9 -16.51 0.02 33.80
N LEU A 10 -15.37 -0.49 34.29
CA LEU A 10 -14.21 -0.76 33.45
C LEU A 10 -14.47 -1.89 32.45
N GLY A 11 -15.17 -2.95 32.87
CA GLY A 11 -15.59 -4.05 31.99
C GLY A 11 -16.57 -3.60 30.91
N SER A 12 -17.55 -2.77 31.26
CA SER A 12 -18.50 -2.15 30.32
C SER A 12 -17.78 -1.27 29.28
N LEU A 13 -16.80 -0.47 29.73
CA LEU A 13 -16.04 0.40 28.85
C LEU A 13 -15.19 -0.40 27.84
N LEU A 14 -14.47 -1.42 28.33
CA LEU A 14 -13.64 -2.29 27.49
C LEU A 14 -14.48 -3.05 26.46
N LEU A 15 -15.65 -3.54 26.85
CA LEU A 15 -16.56 -4.24 25.95
C LEU A 15 -17.07 -3.35 24.81
N ASN A 16 -17.38 -2.08 25.10
CA ASN A 16 -17.81 -1.12 24.08
C ASN A 16 -16.69 -0.77 23.11
N VAL A 17 -15.46 -0.57 23.60
CA VAL A 17 -14.30 -0.31 22.75
C VAL A 17 -13.98 -1.52 21.85
N LEU A 18 -14.08 -2.73 22.39
CA LEU A 18 -13.91 -3.98 21.63
C LEU A 18 -14.97 -4.11 20.51
N LEU A 19 -16.24 -3.83 20.82
CA LEU A 19 -17.34 -3.89 19.86
C LEU A 19 -17.19 -2.88 18.72
N ILE A 20 -16.76 -1.65 19.03
CA ILE A 20 -16.49 -0.62 18.03
C ILE A 20 -15.30 -1.04 17.14
N GLY A 21 -14.24 -1.59 17.73
CA GLY A 21 -13.07 -2.08 17.00
C GLY A 21 -13.40 -3.21 16.02
N VAL A 22 -14.17 -4.21 16.46
CA VAL A 22 -14.61 -5.33 15.60
C VAL A 22 -15.54 -4.84 14.48
N SER A 23 -16.44 -3.91 14.78
CA SER A 23 -17.39 -3.37 13.80
C SER A 23 -16.69 -2.53 12.71
N LEU A 24 -15.75 -1.65 13.09
CA LEU A 24 -14.94 -0.89 12.12
C LEU A 24 -14.04 -1.80 11.29
N GLY A 25 -13.44 -2.83 11.91
CA GLY A 25 -12.62 -3.82 11.21
C GLY A 25 -13.41 -4.58 10.14
N HIS A 26 -14.59 -5.09 10.48
CA HIS A 26 -15.42 -5.89 9.58
C HIS A 26 -16.07 -5.08 8.43
N VAL A 27 -16.48 -3.83 8.69
CA VAL A 27 -17.04 -2.95 7.65
C VAL A 27 -15.96 -2.46 6.66
N SER A 28 -14.74 -2.20 7.15
CA SER A 28 -13.62 -1.80 6.28
C SER A 28 -13.24 -2.87 5.26
N HIS A 29 -13.38 -4.15 5.62
CA HIS A 29 -13.03 -5.26 4.73
C HIS A 29 -14.04 -5.49 3.60
N ARG A 30 -15.33 -5.16 3.80
CA ARG A 30 -16.38 -5.38 2.78
C ARG A 30 -16.54 -4.22 1.79
N LEU A 31 -16.27 -2.97 2.20
CA LEU A 31 -16.42 -1.80 1.31
C LEU A 31 -15.16 -1.50 0.45
N GLY A 32 -14.05 -2.20 0.71
CA GLY A 32 -12.77 -1.99 0.02
C GLY A 32 -12.58 -2.82 -1.26
N ASN A 33 -13.45 -3.78 -1.58
CA ASN A 33 -13.19 -4.73 -2.68
C ASN A 33 -13.79 -4.31 -4.04
N ASP A 34 -14.94 -3.63 -4.09
CA ASP A 34 -15.66 -3.44 -5.36
C ASP A 34 -15.34 -2.13 -6.11
N ARG A 35 -14.70 -1.15 -5.47
CA ARG A 35 -14.33 0.13 -6.13
C ARG A 35 -12.87 0.21 -6.60
N PHE A 36 -12.07 -0.82 -6.36
CA PHE A 36 -10.65 -0.86 -6.76
C PHE A 36 -10.40 -1.53 -8.12
N ASN A 37 -11.41 -2.14 -8.74
CA ASN A 37 -11.24 -3.05 -9.87
C ASN A 37 -11.21 -2.40 -11.27
N ARG A 38 -11.26 -1.07 -11.36
CA ARG A 38 -11.02 -0.33 -12.62
C ARG A 38 -9.91 0.69 -12.41
N ARG A 39 -8.70 0.21 -12.11
CA ARG A 39 -7.52 1.05 -12.34
C ARG A 39 -7.39 1.24 -13.85
N PRO A 40 -7.20 2.48 -14.33
CA PRO A 40 -6.99 2.72 -15.74
C PRO A 40 -5.80 1.87 -16.21
N VAL A 41 -6.00 1.13 -17.30
CA VAL A 41 -4.93 0.44 -18.00
C VAL A 41 -3.83 1.47 -18.27
N PRO A 42 -2.56 1.20 -17.92
CA PRO A 42 -1.49 2.13 -18.24
C PRO A 42 -1.49 2.38 -19.76
N GLU A 43 -1.46 3.64 -20.15
CA GLU A 43 -1.52 4.08 -21.55
C GLU A 43 -0.54 3.33 -22.48
N PHE A 44 0.65 2.98 -21.98
CA PHE A 44 1.63 2.23 -22.76
C PHE A 44 1.24 0.76 -22.99
N VAL A 45 0.50 0.16 -22.06
CA VAL A 45 0.08 -1.25 -22.14
C VAL A 45 -0.93 -1.42 -23.27
N ALA A 46 -1.80 -0.41 -23.48
CA ALA A 46 -2.75 -0.39 -24.59
C ALA A 46 -2.09 -0.29 -25.98
N GLN A 47 -0.79 0.05 -26.05
CA GLN A 47 0.00 0.10 -27.28
C GLN A 47 0.81 -1.18 -27.53
N LEU A 48 0.81 -2.11 -26.57
CA LEU A 48 1.51 -3.38 -26.72
C LEU A 48 0.68 -4.36 -27.56
N PRO A 49 1.34 -5.30 -28.25
CA PRO A 49 0.69 -6.50 -28.76
C PRO A 49 -0.07 -7.25 -27.65
N GLU A 50 -1.19 -7.90 -27.99
CA GLU A 50 -2.11 -8.55 -27.04
C GLU A 50 -1.40 -9.57 -26.12
N ASP A 51 -0.45 -10.33 -26.65
CA ASP A 51 0.37 -11.29 -25.90
C ASP A 51 1.25 -10.61 -24.84
N LYS A 52 1.85 -9.46 -25.18
CA LYS A 52 2.72 -8.68 -24.29
C LYS A 52 1.93 -7.87 -23.27
N GLU A 53 0.76 -7.36 -23.66
CA GLU A 53 -0.20 -6.76 -22.75
C GLU A 53 -0.62 -7.76 -21.66
N LYS A 54 -1.03 -8.96 -22.07
CA LYS A 54 -1.41 -10.03 -21.14
C LYS A 54 -0.25 -10.41 -20.21
N LEU A 55 0.94 -10.60 -20.77
CA LEU A 55 2.16 -10.88 -20.01
C LEU A 55 2.44 -9.80 -18.95
N PHE A 56 2.26 -8.52 -19.30
CA PHE A 56 2.43 -7.42 -18.37
C PHE A 56 1.44 -7.51 -17.20
N PHE A 57 0.16 -7.71 -17.49
CA PHE A 57 -0.87 -7.81 -16.46
C PHE A 57 -0.68 -9.00 -15.54
N GLU A 58 -0.40 -10.19 -16.10
CA GLU A 58 -0.14 -11.39 -15.31
C GLU A 58 1.09 -11.21 -14.42
N THR A 59 2.14 -10.58 -14.93
CA THR A 59 3.35 -10.30 -14.16
C THR A 59 3.05 -9.33 -13.01
N MET A 60 2.31 -8.25 -13.26
CA MET A 60 1.93 -7.29 -12.22
C MET A 60 0.98 -7.89 -11.19
N GLU A 61 0.05 -8.73 -11.62
CA GLU A 61 -0.90 -9.38 -10.72
C GLU A 61 -0.21 -10.37 -9.81
N ARG A 62 0.74 -11.15 -10.33
CA ARG A 62 1.59 -12.02 -9.53
C ARG A 62 2.39 -11.25 -8.49
N VAL A 63 3.00 -10.11 -8.86
CA VAL A 63 3.70 -9.25 -7.89
C VAL A 63 2.75 -8.74 -6.80
N ARG A 64 1.51 -8.36 -7.16
CA ARG A 64 0.51 -7.93 -6.18
C ARG A 64 0.11 -9.06 -5.25
N SER A 65 -0.17 -10.25 -5.79
CA SER A 65 -0.58 -11.40 -4.99
C SER A 65 0.54 -11.83 -4.04
N GLU A 66 1.78 -11.90 -4.51
CA GLU A 66 2.96 -12.21 -3.70
C GLU A 66 3.18 -11.17 -2.60
N ASN A 67 2.91 -9.88 -2.88
CA ASN A 67 3.08 -8.79 -1.92
C ASN A 67 1.88 -8.60 -0.97
N ARG A 68 0.77 -9.33 -1.14
CA ARG A 68 -0.44 -9.15 -0.32
C ARG A 68 -0.16 -9.29 1.18
N ASP A 69 0.64 -10.29 1.54
CA ASP A 69 1.04 -10.51 2.93
C ASP A 69 2.01 -9.43 3.43
N ILE A 70 2.87 -8.90 2.56
CA ILE A 70 3.78 -7.80 2.92
C ILE A 70 2.98 -6.52 3.19
N TYR A 71 1.97 -6.21 2.37
CA TYR A 71 1.09 -5.06 2.62
C TYR A 71 0.37 -5.16 3.97
N ARG A 72 -0.10 -6.36 4.34
CA ARG A 72 -0.68 -6.60 5.66
C ARG A 72 0.34 -6.33 6.77
N GLN A 73 1.55 -6.87 6.64
CA GLN A 73 2.62 -6.66 7.62
C GLN A 73 3.05 -5.20 7.75
N ILE A 74 3.10 -4.44 6.64
CA ILE A 74 3.40 -3.01 6.65
C ILE A 74 2.31 -2.25 7.40
N LYS A 75 1.03 -2.59 7.17
CA LYS A 75 -0.09 -1.96 7.88
C LYS A 75 0.02 -2.21 9.38
N GLU A 76 0.23 -3.47 9.78
CA GLU A 76 0.39 -3.85 11.19
C GLU A 76 1.59 -3.16 11.84
N ALA A 77 2.75 -3.15 11.18
CA ALA A 77 3.95 -2.48 11.70
C ALA A 77 3.73 -0.98 11.86
N ARG A 78 3.06 -0.33 10.90
CA ARG A 78 2.70 1.08 11.00
C ARG A 78 1.74 1.35 12.17
N GLU A 79 0.72 0.52 12.35
CA GLU A 79 -0.22 0.65 13.47
C GLU A 79 0.50 0.49 14.82
N ARG A 80 1.44 -0.45 14.92
CA ARG A 80 2.31 -0.61 16.11
C ARG A 80 3.21 0.60 16.33
N SER A 81 3.89 1.11 15.31
CA SER A 81 4.71 2.32 15.42
C SER A 81 3.89 3.51 15.93
N ILE A 82 2.66 3.69 15.42
CA ILE A 82 1.76 4.74 15.90
C ILE A 82 1.37 4.50 17.35
N SER A 83 1.03 3.27 17.73
CA SER A 83 0.68 2.92 19.11
C SER A 83 1.81 3.26 20.09
N ILE A 84 3.07 2.99 19.72
CA ILE A 84 4.25 3.30 20.53
C ILE A 84 4.42 4.82 20.68
N LEU A 85 4.26 5.58 19.59
CA LEU A 85 4.33 7.04 19.62
C LEU A 85 3.24 7.70 20.47
N THR A 86 2.07 7.05 20.58
CA THR A 86 0.94 7.57 21.36
C THR A 86 0.88 7.04 22.80
N ALA A 87 1.83 6.20 23.20
CA ALA A 87 1.88 5.65 24.55
C ALA A 87 2.24 6.74 25.59
N PRO A 88 1.83 6.60 26.87
CA PRO A 88 2.18 7.55 27.92
C PRO A 88 3.68 7.73 28.13
N GLU A 89 4.45 6.66 27.91
CA GLU A 89 5.91 6.66 27.91
C GLU A 89 6.39 6.19 26.54
N PHE A 90 7.36 6.89 25.98
CA PHE A 90 7.92 6.56 24.68
C PHE A 90 9.01 5.50 24.81
N ASP A 91 8.81 4.38 24.13
CA ASP A 91 9.79 3.29 24.00
C ASP A 91 10.54 3.44 22.66
N GLU A 92 11.74 4.02 22.73
CA GLU A 92 12.58 4.28 21.56
C GLU A 92 13.01 2.99 20.85
N ASP A 93 13.40 1.97 21.60
CA ASP A 93 13.90 0.70 21.05
C ASP A 93 12.77 -0.06 20.33
N ALA A 94 11.58 -0.10 20.92
CA ALA A 94 10.41 -0.72 20.28
C ALA A 94 10.02 0.03 19.01
N TYR A 95 10.06 1.37 19.02
CA TYR A 95 9.78 2.17 17.83
C TYR A 95 10.79 1.89 16.72
N GLN A 96 12.09 1.91 17.05
CA GLN A 96 13.16 1.65 16.11
C GLN A 96 13.06 0.24 15.50
N ALA A 97 12.65 -0.76 16.27
CA ALA A 97 12.42 -2.12 15.78
C ALA A 97 11.30 -2.17 14.72
N GLU A 98 10.16 -1.51 14.95
CA GLU A 98 9.07 -1.46 13.97
C GLU A 98 9.45 -0.68 12.71
N ILE A 99 10.24 0.39 12.84
CA ILE A 99 10.78 1.13 11.68
C ILE A 99 11.78 0.27 10.89
N GLY A 100 12.64 -0.49 11.56
CA GLY A 100 13.54 -1.46 10.92
C GLY A 100 12.76 -2.48 10.09
N LYS A 101 11.72 -3.07 10.68
CA LYS A 101 10.82 -4.00 9.99
C LYS A 101 10.14 -3.35 8.78
N LEU A 102 9.69 -2.10 8.88
CA LEU A 102 9.11 -1.37 7.75
C LEU A 102 10.12 -1.22 6.60
N HIS A 103 11.38 -0.87 6.89
CA HIS A 103 12.41 -0.74 5.87
C HIS A 103 12.66 -2.06 5.13
N GLU A 104 12.76 -3.18 5.86
CA GLU A 104 12.93 -4.50 5.26
C GLU A 104 11.76 -4.87 4.35
N LEU A 105 10.53 -4.66 4.81
CA LEU A 105 9.32 -4.97 4.04
C LEU A 105 9.23 -4.13 2.76
N TYR A 106 9.53 -2.82 2.83
CA TYR A 106 9.59 -1.98 1.63
C TYR A 106 10.72 -2.40 0.68
N GLY A 107 11.88 -2.81 1.22
CA GLY A 107 12.99 -3.34 0.44
C GLY A 107 12.58 -4.57 -0.36
N LEU A 108 11.92 -5.53 0.30
CA LEU A 108 11.44 -6.75 -0.34
C LEU A 108 10.41 -6.47 -1.45
N MET A 109 9.49 -5.53 -1.24
CA MET A 109 8.55 -5.11 -2.28
C MET A 109 9.26 -4.52 -3.50
N LYS A 110 10.22 -3.62 -3.28
CA LYS A 110 11.01 -2.99 -4.35
C LYS A 110 11.80 -4.05 -5.12
N GLN A 111 12.40 -5.01 -4.42
CA GLN A 111 13.13 -6.10 -5.04
C GLN A 111 12.23 -6.98 -5.93
N ARG A 112 11.04 -7.36 -5.46
CA ARG A 112 10.09 -8.15 -6.25
C ARG A 112 9.62 -7.40 -7.50
N LEU A 113 9.33 -6.10 -7.38
CA LEU A 113 9.00 -5.27 -8.52
C LEU A 113 10.16 -5.14 -9.51
N ALA A 114 11.40 -5.00 -9.01
CA ALA A 114 12.60 -4.95 -9.85
C ALA A 114 12.78 -6.26 -10.62
N ASN A 115 12.66 -7.41 -9.94
CA ASN A 115 12.76 -8.74 -10.58
C ASN A 115 11.69 -8.95 -11.66
N ALA A 116 10.45 -8.51 -11.39
CA ALA A 116 9.36 -8.55 -12.37
C ALA A 116 9.63 -7.66 -13.58
N THR A 117 10.13 -6.44 -13.35
CA THR A 117 10.56 -5.51 -14.40
C THR A 117 11.67 -6.11 -15.26
N ILE A 118 12.66 -6.77 -14.65
CA ILE A 118 13.72 -7.49 -15.38
C ILE A 118 13.11 -8.59 -16.26
N GLY A 119 12.15 -9.36 -15.73
CA GLY A 119 11.46 -10.41 -16.48
C GLY A 119 10.70 -9.90 -17.71
N LEU A 120 10.04 -8.74 -17.59
CA LEU A 120 9.37 -8.07 -18.71
C LEU A 120 10.37 -7.51 -19.72
N ALA A 121 11.41 -6.82 -19.24
CA ALA A 121 12.43 -6.22 -20.09
C ALA A 121 13.20 -7.23 -20.94
N LYS A 122 13.30 -8.50 -20.51
CA LYS A 122 13.89 -9.58 -21.32
C LYS A 122 13.02 -9.99 -22.53
N GLN A 123 11.71 -9.78 -22.44
CA GLN A 123 10.74 -10.17 -23.47
C GLN A 123 10.33 -8.99 -24.35
N PHE A 124 10.65 -7.76 -23.93
CA PHE A 124 10.33 -6.53 -24.62
C PHE A 124 11.48 -6.11 -25.57
N ASN A 125 11.12 -5.52 -26.71
CA ASN A 125 12.06 -4.86 -27.61
C ASN A 125 12.51 -3.49 -27.06
N GLN A 126 13.34 -2.76 -27.81
CA GLN A 126 13.87 -1.47 -27.36
C GLN A 126 12.78 -0.42 -27.11
N GLU A 127 11.82 -0.27 -28.01
CA GLU A 127 10.74 0.72 -27.90
C GLU A 127 9.79 0.38 -26.74
N GLU A 128 9.46 -0.90 -26.58
CA GLU A 128 8.64 -1.39 -25.46
C GLU A 128 9.33 -1.19 -24.11
N ARG A 129 10.67 -1.36 -24.04
CA ARG A 129 11.44 -1.06 -22.84
C ARG A 129 11.49 0.44 -22.51
N LYS A 130 11.57 1.31 -23.51
CA LYS A 130 11.47 2.77 -23.30
C LYS A 130 10.09 3.14 -22.73
N ALA A 131 9.03 2.55 -23.28
CA ALA A 131 7.66 2.75 -22.80
C ALA A 131 7.49 2.26 -21.35
N LEU A 132 8.02 1.08 -21.01
CA LEU A 132 8.05 0.56 -19.65
C LEU A 132 8.84 1.47 -18.69
N ALA A 133 10.00 1.98 -19.12
CA ALA A 133 10.80 2.91 -18.31
C ALA A 133 10.04 4.22 -18.04
N ASN A 134 9.37 4.77 -19.04
CA ASN A 134 8.54 5.96 -18.90
C ASN A 134 7.37 5.74 -17.93
N TYR A 135 6.76 4.56 -17.95
CA TYR A 135 5.74 4.18 -16.97
C TYR A 135 6.30 4.13 -15.54
N LEU A 136 7.46 3.49 -15.34
CA LEU A 136 8.09 3.38 -14.02
C LEU A 136 8.59 4.73 -13.47
N ARG A 137 8.88 5.70 -14.33
CA ARG A 137 9.25 7.07 -13.94
C ARG A 137 8.07 7.86 -13.35
N ARG A 138 6.83 7.53 -13.74
CA ARG A 138 5.65 8.29 -13.29
C ARG A 138 5.42 8.04 -11.80
N PRO A 139 5.38 9.09 -10.95
CA PRO A 139 4.97 8.93 -9.55
C PRO A 139 3.55 8.34 -9.51
N PRO A 140 3.17 7.59 -8.46
CA PRO A 140 1.83 7.05 -8.35
C PRO A 140 0.81 8.17 -8.57
N SER A 141 -0.05 8.01 -9.59
CA SER A 141 -1.10 8.98 -9.88
C SER A 141 -1.94 9.20 -8.61
N PRO A 142 -2.31 10.45 -8.31
CA PRO A 142 -3.24 10.72 -7.21
C PRO A 142 -4.51 9.90 -7.40
N PRO A 143 -5.17 9.46 -6.32
CA PRO A 143 -6.45 8.79 -6.43
C PRO A 143 -7.45 9.66 -7.20
N PRO A 144 -8.37 9.07 -7.98
CA PRO A 144 -9.40 9.83 -8.70
C PRO A 144 -10.15 10.75 -7.75
N GLY A 145 -10.16 12.06 -8.02
CA GLY A 145 -10.81 13.07 -7.18
C GLY A 145 -9.90 13.77 -6.16
N ALA A 146 -8.62 13.42 -6.08
CA ALA A 146 -7.66 14.23 -5.31
C ALA A 146 -7.51 15.61 -5.97
N LYS A 147 -7.89 16.67 -5.24
CA LYS A 147 -7.68 18.06 -5.69
C LYS A 147 -6.18 18.30 -5.86
N PRO A 148 -5.73 19.01 -6.92
CA PRO A 148 -4.35 19.42 -7.05
C PRO A 148 -3.91 20.15 -5.77
N ASN A 149 -2.82 19.69 -5.15
CA ASN A 149 -2.27 20.38 -3.99
C ASN A 149 -1.58 21.67 -4.49
N PRO A 150 -2.09 22.87 -4.15
CA PRO A 150 -1.55 24.14 -4.65
C PRO A 150 -0.09 24.39 -4.25
N GLY A 151 0.46 23.64 -3.28
CA GLY A 151 1.86 23.74 -2.86
C GLY A 151 2.81 22.70 -3.46
N ARG A 152 2.34 21.77 -4.33
CA ARG A 152 3.23 20.82 -5.00
C ARG A 152 3.74 21.48 -6.29
N PRO A 153 5.05 21.73 -6.47
CA PRO A 153 5.55 22.22 -7.74
C PRO A 153 5.12 21.23 -8.81
N GLU A 154 4.43 21.75 -9.83
CA GLU A 154 3.99 20.97 -10.99
C GLU A 154 5.28 20.41 -11.60
N VAL A 155 5.51 19.10 -11.47
CA VAL A 155 6.65 18.46 -12.11
C VAL A 155 6.43 18.67 -13.59
N SER A 156 7.12 19.66 -14.15
CA SER A 156 6.98 20.08 -15.53
C SER A 156 7.11 18.84 -16.40
N ARG A 157 6.02 18.44 -17.04
CA ARG A 157 6.09 17.42 -18.08
C ARG A 157 7.11 17.95 -19.09
N PRO A 158 8.21 17.23 -19.38
CA PRO A 158 9.03 17.62 -20.52
C PRO A 158 8.09 17.61 -21.73
N GLN A 159 7.96 18.77 -22.37
CA GLN A 159 7.30 18.89 -23.66
C GLN A 159 8.21 18.16 -24.65
N GLU A 160 7.71 17.06 -25.21
CA GLU A 160 8.23 16.55 -26.49
C GLU A 160 7.68 17.40 -27.62
#